data_AF-A0A550C0R0-F1
#
_entry.id   AF-A0A550C0R0-F1
#
_cell.length_a   1.000
_cell.length_b   1.000
_cell.length_c   1.000
_cell.angle_alpha   90.00
_cell.angle_beta   90.00
_cell.angle_gamma   90.00
#
_symmetry.space_group_name_H-M   'P 1'
#
loop_
_entity.id
_entity.type
_entity.pdbx_description
1 polymer ?
#
loop_
_entity_poly.entity_id
_entity_poly.type
_entity_poly.pdbx_seq_one_letter_code
_entity_poly.pdbx_strand_id
1 'polypeptide(L)'
;MRHPQFRFQYLDVDPFTLNELHWGLCTPEVKNAVRDLEVIGHFLRLTVDQGAPLRQLLATHVFHLWHRIVSWLDYLHPMHHFGTERMTHVPMSVLASALYGLFLLKPTLPDLFNEAPQIYRALFDLWIHIDVYCEFPLALLHIKHLHLLFLTVESALLRHDILAKLNASRRLDPEDVDMVARDMALSAVGHQPRRLYHRFVRIIDLFIRPMDPYAIICMDSELTLIDVAMGQLSFLATLSNIYLPVSSQRKDVIQALVRMIRFLLDRPGDALEAAEEASMVLWGMWKCAGDHRSLVWSLRDGVLDLIGTVHNKRPSNTMKSMLKWIANQAMYVKVLRALSPGGRVVPFGNPVVDTSMRAPSQIVHVLMSDFSSVLVDAHRTAMGSVDAPSGLAVASFPMSIHPHDYGRSVPISPLDVRFHILYARSLVRKNFAELNLVEIPRSEGWQLCNYCLSIDLRQMPPQLSLRVMPRRPRGTHSEEFQGKFESARMSSDDPHDHSEVRYIVTALVPALSRNAKPYGVKALDAPLSLMLDVYMPVGDGWIGPGGDWKSDCEEESVK
;
A
#
# COMPACT_ATOMS: atom_id res chain seq x y z
N MET A 1 3.39 -52.09 34.07
CA MET A 1 2.07 -51.48 33.87
C MET A 1 2.04 -50.89 32.47
N ARG A 2 1.18 -51.39 31.56
CA ARG A 2 1.01 -50.77 30.22
C ARG A 2 0.18 -49.51 30.41
N HIS A 3 0.77 -48.34 30.23
CA HIS A 3 -0.01 -47.11 30.22
C HIS A 3 -1.08 -47.21 29.11
N PRO A 4 -2.34 -46.83 29.37
CA PRO A 4 -3.35 -46.77 28.33
C PRO A 4 -2.84 -45.83 27.24
N GLN A 5 -2.47 -46.38 26.09
CA GLN A 5 -2.16 -45.58 24.91
C GLN A 5 -3.47 -44.93 24.47
N PHE A 6 -3.53 -43.59 24.50
CA PHE A 6 -4.58 -42.86 23.79
C PHE A 6 -4.54 -43.30 22.33
N ARG A 7 -5.62 -43.93 21.85
CA ARG A 7 -5.75 -44.36 20.46
C ARG A 7 -6.94 -43.63 19.83
N PHE A 8 -6.67 -42.90 18.76
CA PHE A 8 -7.68 -42.30 17.89
C PHE A 8 -8.15 -43.35 16.87
N GLN A 9 -8.78 -44.41 17.38
CA GLN A 9 -9.09 -45.62 16.59
C GLN A 9 -9.96 -45.30 15.37
N TYR A 10 -10.86 -44.31 15.47
CA TYR A 10 -11.79 -43.99 14.39
C TYR A 10 -11.14 -43.15 13.29
N LEU A 11 -10.00 -42.50 13.58
CA LEU A 11 -9.20 -41.80 12.58
C LEU A 11 -8.26 -42.71 11.80
N ASP A 12 -8.03 -43.95 12.24
CA ASP A 12 -7.20 -44.90 11.50
C ASP A 12 -7.89 -45.42 10.22
N VAL A 13 -9.22 -45.30 10.18
CA VAL A 13 -10.07 -45.70 9.06
C VAL A 13 -10.02 -44.65 7.95
N ASP A 14 -9.96 -45.11 6.70
CA ASP A 14 -10.10 -44.23 5.54
C ASP A 14 -11.58 -43.85 5.33
N PRO A 15 -11.96 -42.56 5.41
CA PRO A 15 -13.35 -42.16 5.26
C PRO A 15 -13.93 -42.51 3.87
N PHE A 16 -13.09 -42.59 2.84
CA PHE A 16 -13.54 -42.91 1.48
C PHE A 16 -13.75 -44.41 1.24
N THR A 17 -13.39 -45.26 2.20
CA THR A 17 -13.66 -46.71 2.16
C THR A 17 -14.92 -47.12 2.91
N LEU A 18 -15.59 -46.18 3.58
CA LEU A 18 -16.83 -46.45 4.27
C LEU A 18 -17.92 -46.80 3.25
N ASN A 19 -18.69 -47.87 3.52
CA ASN A 19 -19.79 -48.30 2.65
C ASN A 19 -20.74 -47.13 2.34
N GLU A 20 -21.42 -47.14 1.18
CA GLU A 20 -22.31 -46.06 0.72
C GLU A 20 -23.36 -45.61 1.77
N LEU A 21 -23.79 -46.54 2.63
CA LEU A 21 -24.69 -46.27 3.76
C LEU A 21 -24.11 -45.33 4.83
N HIS A 22 -22.78 -45.19 4.89
CA HIS A 22 -22.05 -44.34 5.84
C HIS A 22 -21.63 -42.99 5.26
N TRP A 23 -21.99 -42.70 4.01
CA TRP A 23 -21.77 -41.39 3.42
C TRP A 23 -22.62 -40.29 4.09
N GLY A 24 -23.61 -40.68 4.91
CA GLY A 24 -24.26 -39.78 5.85
C GLY A 24 -23.32 -39.41 7.00
N LEU A 25 -23.10 -38.11 7.21
CA LEU A 25 -22.26 -37.58 8.30
C LEU A 25 -22.80 -37.89 9.72
N CYS A 26 -23.99 -38.49 9.81
CA CYS A 26 -24.65 -38.87 11.05
C CYS A 26 -24.38 -40.31 11.52
N THR A 27 -23.63 -41.11 10.76
CA THR A 27 -23.33 -42.48 11.15
C THR A 27 -22.44 -42.53 12.40
N PRO A 28 -22.56 -43.60 13.23
CA PRO A 28 -21.76 -43.75 14.44
C PRO A 28 -20.25 -43.64 14.19
N GLU A 29 -19.77 -44.22 13.09
CA GLU A 29 -18.36 -44.23 12.68
C GLU A 29 -17.86 -42.81 12.41
N VAL A 30 -18.59 -42.04 11.58
CA VAL A 30 -18.24 -40.65 11.29
C VAL A 30 -18.33 -39.79 12.55
N LYS A 31 -19.36 -39.96 13.38
CA LYS A 31 -19.49 -39.23 14.65
C LYS A 31 -18.33 -39.50 15.61
N ASN A 32 -17.85 -40.73 15.68
CA ASN A 32 -16.71 -41.07 16.53
C ASN A 32 -15.39 -40.54 15.96
N ALA A 33 -15.19 -40.56 14.63
CA ALA A 33 -14.06 -39.90 13.99
C ALA A 33 -14.07 -38.38 14.23
N VAL A 34 -15.24 -37.74 14.12
CA VAL A 34 -15.41 -36.31 14.45
C VAL A 34 -15.05 -36.02 15.91
N ARG A 35 -15.45 -36.88 16.85
CA ARG A 35 -15.04 -36.76 18.26
C ARG A 35 -13.53 -36.90 18.43
N ASP A 36 -12.90 -37.86 17.76
CA ASP A 36 -11.45 -38.04 17.81
C ASP A 36 -10.71 -36.79 17.26
N LEU A 37 -11.19 -36.19 16.16
CA LEU A 37 -10.67 -34.92 15.64
C LEU A 37 -10.87 -33.76 16.60
N GLU A 38 -12.05 -33.67 17.24
CA GLU A 38 -12.34 -32.64 18.23
C GLU A 38 -11.38 -32.73 19.42
N VAL A 39 -11.12 -33.95 19.89
CA VAL A 39 -10.17 -34.23 20.97
C VAL A 39 -8.75 -33.84 20.57
N ILE A 40 -8.30 -34.17 19.34
CA ILE A 40 -7.00 -33.70 18.81
C ILE A 40 -6.94 -32.16 18.82
N GLY A 41 -7.95 -31.50 18.26
CA GLY A 41 -8.01 -30.04 18.23
C GLY A 41 -7.94 -29.43 19.63
N HIS A 42 -8.67 -29.99 20.60
CA HIS A 42 -8.66 -29.51 21.98
C HIS A 42 -7.30 -29.69 22.67
N PHE A 43 -6.68 -30.86 22.54
CA PHE A 43 -5.38 -31.12 23.15
C PHE A 43 -4.27 -30.24 22.55
N LEU A 44 -4.28 -30.02 21.24
CA LEU A 44 -3.28 -29.17 20.58
C LEU A 44 -3.42 -27.71 21.02
N ARG A 45 -4.64 -27.23 21.25
CA ARG A 45 -4.89 -25.87 21.77
C ARG A 45 -4.36 -25.65 23.18
N LEU A 46 -4.49 -26.62 24.08
CA LEU A 46 -4.03 -26.51 25.47
C LEU A 46 -2.50 -26.35 25.59
N THR A 47 -1.75 -26.68 24.54
CA THR A 47 -0.28 -26.65 24.58
C THR A 47 0.34 -25.28 24.30
N VAL A 48 -0.46 -24.25 24.01
CA VAL A 48 0.03 -22.89 23.68
C VAL A 48 0.74 -22.23 24.88
N ASP A 49 0.29 -22.48 26.12
CA ASP A 49 0.77 -21.68 27.26
C ASP A 49 1.84 -22.38 28.13
N GLN A 50 1.87 -23.72 28.24
CA GLN A 50 2.75 -24.42 29.21
C GLN A 50 3.24 -25.84 28.78
N GLY A 51 3.01 -26.27 27.53
CA GLY A 51 2.94 -27.71 27.21
C GLY A 51 3.97 -28.31 26.24
N ALA A 52 5.22 -27.84 26.18
CA ALA A 52 6.23 -28.36 25.23
C ALA A 52 6.35 -29.92 25.19
N PRO A 53 6.31 -30.66 26.32
CA PRO A 53 6.37 -32.13 26.29
C PRO A 53 5.11 -32.78 25.73
N LEU A 54 3.92 -32.26 26.07
CA LEU A 54 2.65 -32.77 25.57
C LEU A 54 2.51 -32.54 24.06
N ARG A 55 2.99 -31.38 23.59
CA ARG A 55 3.02 -31.05 22.16
C ARG A 55 3.88 -32.03 21.37
N GLN A 56 5.06 -32.41 21.89
CA GLN A 56 5.91 -33.42 21.24
C GLN A 56 5.24 -34.80 21.21
N LEU A 57 4.61 -35.23 22.30
CA LEU A 57 3.88 -36.50 22.34
C LEU A 57 2.75 -36.51 21.31
N LEU A 58 1.95 -35.43 21.25
CA LEU A 58 0.86 -35.31 20.28
C LEU A 58 1.37 -35.22 18.84
N ALA A 59 2.49 -34.53 18.60
CA ALA A 59 3.10 -34.44 17.27
C ALA A 59 3.46 -35.83 16.72
N THR A 60 3.99 -36.73 17.55
CA THR A 60 4.26 -38.12 17.13
C THR A 60 2.98 -38.87 16.76
N HIS A 61 1.89 -38.68 17.50
CA HIS A 61 0.60 -39.33 17.18
C HIS A 61 0.00 -38.75 15.89
N VAL A 62 0.03 -37.42 15.73
CA VAL A 62 -0.43 -36.74 14.52
C VAL A 62 0.40 -37.16 13.31
N PHE A 63 1.71 -37.32 13.46
CA PHE A 63 2.61 -37.78 12.40
C PHE A 63 2.17 -39.14 11.86
N HIS A 64 1.91 -40.11 12.74
CA HIS A 64 1.46 -41.44 12.33
C HIS A 64 0.06 -41.45 11.67
N LEU A 65 -0.82 -40.53 12.08
CA LEU A 65 -2.19 -40.44 11.56
C LEU A 65 -2.34 -39.42 10.42
N TRP A 66 -1.26 -38.76 9.99
CA TRP A 66 -1.33 -37.56 9.16
C TRP A 66 -2.18 -37.72 7.91
N HIS A 67 -1.88 -38.73 7.07
CA HIS A 67 -2.63 -38.97 5.83
C HIS A 67 -4.11 -39.24 6.09
N ARG A 68 -4.44 -39.92 7.20
CA ARG A 68 -5.82 -40.19 7.57
C ARG A 68 -6.53 -38.95 8.08
N ILE A 69 -5.88 -38.14 8.91
CA ILE A 69 -6.41 -36.86 9.37
C ILE A 69 -6.72 -35.97 8.17
N VAL A 70 -5.80 -35.86 7.20
CA VAL A 70 -6.01 -35.08 5.97
C VAL A 70 -7.20 -35.62 5.18
N SER A 71 -7.33 -36.94 5.03
CA SER A 71 -8.46 -37.57 4.35
C SER A 71 -9.80 -37.29 5.06
N TRP A 72 -9.83 -37.32 6.39
CA TRP A 72 -11.01 -36.99 7.19
C TRP A 72 -11.37 -35.50 7.09
N LEU A 73 -10.39 -34.60 7.12
CA LEU A 73 -10.63 -33.17 6.94
C LEU A 73 -11.20 -32.88 5.55
N ASP A 74 -10.67 -33.52 4.50
CA ASP A 74 -11.21 -33.41 3.14
C ASP A 74 -12.63 -33.98 3.07
N TYR A 75 -12.86 -35.20 3.55
CA TYR A 75 -14.19 -35.83 3.56
C TYR A 75 -15.25 -34.98 4.29
N LEU A 76 -14.89 -34.39 5.43
CA LEU A 76 -15.79 -33.54 6.22
C LEU A 76 -15.93 -32.12 5.66
N HIS A 77 -15.10 -31.72 4.70
CA HIS A 77 -15.05 -30.35 4.20
C HIS A 77 -16.38 -29.94 3.55
N PRO A 78 -16.95 -28.76 3.90
CA PRO A 78 -18.25 -28.34 3.39
C PRO A 78 -18.33 -28.22 1.87
N MET A 79 -17.20 -27.98 1.18
CA MET A 79 -17.17 -27.85 -0.29
C MET A 79 -17.74 -29.08 -1.02
N HIS A 80 -17.64 -30.28 -0.42
CA HIS A 80 -18.15 -31.51 -1.03
C HIS A 80 -19.63 -31.78 -0.73
N HIS A 81 -20.21 -31.04 0.21
CA HIS A 81 -21.58 -31.23 0.69
C HIS A 81 -22.49 -30.06 0.31
N PHE A 82 -21.95 -29.03 -0.35
CA PHE A 82 -22.70 -27.83 -0.73
C PHE A 82 -23.92 -28.18 -1.60
N GLY A 83 -25.09 -27.66 -1.21
CA GLY A 83 -26.36 -27.92 -1.90
C GLY A 83 -26.99 -29.29 -1.59
N THR A 84 -26.41 -30.08 -0.68
CA THR A 84 -26.96 -31.37 -0.24
C THR A 84 -27.49 -31.30 1.20
N GLU A 85 -28.35 -32.24 1.59
CA GLU A 85 -28.84 -32.35 2.98
C GLU A 85 -27.71 -32.54 4.01
N ARG A 86 -26.59 -33.13 3.58
CA ARG A 86 -25.41 -33.40 4.42
C ARG A 86 -24.76 -32.13 4.95
N MET A 87 -24.92 -31.01 4.26
CA MET A 87 -24.36 -29.72 4.66
C MET A 87 -24.74 -29.33 6.10
N THR A 88 -25.98 -29.64 6.48
CA THR A 88 -26.52 -29.34 7.83
C THR A 88 -25.83 -30.11 8.95
N HIS A 89 -25.08 -31.17 8.62
CA HIS A 89 -24.38 -32.05 9.55
C HIS A 89 -22.86 -31.86 9.53
N VAL A 90 -22.34 -30.91 8.74
CA VAL A 90 -20.90 -30.64 8.70
C VAL A 90 -20.44 -30.05 10.04
N PRO A 91 -19.44 -30.66 10.72
CA PRO A 91 -19.02 -30.24 12.05
C PRO A 91 -18.05 -29.06 11.99
N MET A 92 -18.55 -27.87 11.59
CA MET A 92 -17.73 -26.66 11.38
C MET A 92 -16.85 -26.28 12.57
N SER A 93 -17.38 -26.40 13.79
CA SER A 93 -16.63 -26.20 15.05
C SER A 93 -15.40 -27.11 15.15
N VAL A 94 -15.57 -28.38 14.78
CA VAL A 94 -14.50 -29.38 14.86
C VAL A 94 -13.47 -29.14 13.78
N LEU A 95 -13.89 -28.81 12.55
CA LEU A 95 -12.98 -28.46 11.46
C LEU A 95 -12.11 -27.24 11.83
N ALA A 96 -12.72 -26.16 12.33
CA ALA A 96 -11.99 -24.97 12.76
C ALA A 96 -10.99 -25.27 13.89
N SER A 97 -11.42 -26.04 14.91
CA SER A 97 -10.56 -26.43 16.04
C SER A 97 -9.42 -27.36 15.63
N ALA A 98 -9.70 -28.35 14.77
CA ALA A 98 -8.70 -29.29 14.28
C ALA A 98 -7.67 -28.60 13.39
N LEU A 99 -8.11 -27.78 12.42
CA LEU A 99 -7.21 -27.00 11.57
C LEU A 99 -6.32 -26.08 12.42
N TYR A 100 -6.89 -25.31 13.34
CA TYR A 100 -6.12 -24.46 14.25
C TYR A 100 -5.07 -25.27 15.02
N GLY A 101 -5.45 -26.39 15.64
CA GLY A 101 -4.54 -27.26 16.36
C GLY A 101 -3.41 -27.83 15.50
N LEU A 102 -3.72 -28.29 14.28
CA LEU A 102 -2.72 -28.82 13.36
C LEU A 102 -1.74 -27.73 12.90
N PHE A 103 -2.23 -26.53 12.59
CA PHE A 103 -1.37 -25.41 12.18
C PHE A 103 -0.48 -24.91 13.32
N LEU A 104 -0.90 -25.05 14.59
CA LEU A 104 0.02 -24.85 15.72
C LEU A 104 1.19 -25.83 15.70
N LEU A 105 1.03 -27.04 15.16
CA LEU A 105 2.11 -28.03 15.00
C LEU A 105 2.98 -27.79 13.76
N LYS A 106 2.65 -26.85 12.88
CA LYS A 106 3.41 -26.56 11.65
C LYS A 106 4.93 -26.40 11.88
N PRO A 107 5.42 -25.73 12.95
CA PRO A 107 6.87 -25.68 13.28
C PRO A 107 7.51 -27.00 13.67
N THR A 108 6.72 -27.96 14.14
CA THR A 108 7.19 -29.27 14.57
C THR A 108 7.13 -30.29 13.44
N LEU A 109 6.21 -30.10 12.48
CA LEU A 109 5.92 -31.04 11.40
C LEU A 109 5.97 -30.36 10.01
N PRO A 110 7.00 -29.56 9.68
CA PRO A 110 6.99 -28.78 8.43
C PRO A 110 6.95 -29.66 7.17
N ASP A 111 7.63 -30.82 7.20
CA ASP A 111 7.69 -31.74 6.06
C ASP A 111 6.30 -32.29 5.70
N LEU A 112 5.48 -32.63 6.69
CA LEU A 112 4.13 -33.13 6.47
C LEU A 112 3.20 -32.10 5.81
N PHE A 113 3.35 -30.82 6.18
CA PHE A 113 2.62 -29.73 5.53
C PHE A 113 3.09 -29.50 4.09
N ASN A 114 4.37 -29.71 3.79
CA ASN A 114 4.90 -29.64 2.43
C ASN A 114 4.40 -30.81 1.56
N GLU A 115 4.26 -32.01 2.14
CA GLU A 115 3.74 -33.20 1.45
C GLU A 115 2.22 -33.16 1.22
N ALA A 116 1.47 -32.43 2.05
CA ALA A 116 0.01 -32.35 1.98
C ALA A 116 -0.51 -30.91 1.81
N PRO A 117 -0.19 -30.22 0.69
CA PRO A 117 -0.62 -28.84 0.44
C PRO A 117 -2.15 -28.66 0.45
N GLN A 118 -2.91 -29.72 0.20
CA GLN A 118 -4.37 -29.73 0.25
C GLN A 118 -4.93 -29.26 1.60
N ILE A 119 -4.20 -29.41 2.72
CA ILE A 119 -4.68 -28.92 4.02
C ILE A 119 -4.75 -27.39 4.06
N TYR A 120 -3.80 -26.70 3.42
CA TYR A 120 -3.85 -25.24 3.25
C TYR A 120 -5.04 -24.86 2.36
N ARG A 121 -5.24 -25.58 1.25
CA ARG A 121 -6.33 -25.29 0.34
C ARG A 121 -7.69 -25.45 1.03
N ALA A 122 -7.87 -26.51 1.81
CA ALA A 122 -9.06 -26.71 2.64
C ALA A 122 -9.25 -25.56 3.64
N LEU A 123 -8.20 -25.15 4.37
CA LEU A 123 -8.26 -24.01 5.28
C LEU A 123 -8.71 -22.71 4.57
N PHE A 124 -8.06 -22.35 3.46
CA PHE A 124 -8.36 -21.10 2.75
C PHE A 124 -9.72 -21.15 2.06
N ASP A 125 -10.14 -22.30 1.53
CA ASP A 125 -11.48 -22.46 0.96
C ASP A 125 -12.56 -22.30 2.03
N LEU A 126 -12.40 -22.99 3.17
CA LEU A 126 -13.30 -22.89 4.32
C LEU A 126 -13.47 -21.45 4.80
N TRP A 127 -12.35 -20.73 4.91
CA TRP A 127 -12.33 -19.33 5.32
C TRP A 127 -12.98 -18.40 4.29
N ILE A 128 -12.59 -18.48 3.02
CA ILE A 128 -13.00 -17.50 2.01
C ILE A 128 -14.45 -17.71 1.52
N HIS A 129 -15.00 -18.90 1.77
CA HIS A 129 -16.38 -19.28 1.45
C HIS A 129 -17.23 -19.53 2.70
N ILE A 130 -16.80 -19.04 3.87
CA ILE A 130 -17.54 -19.26 5.13
C ILE A 130 -18.98 -18.75 5.06
N ASP A 131 -19.22 -17.65 4.36
CA ASP A 131 -20.55 -17.05 4.14
C ASP A 131 -21.47 -17.88 3.23
N VAL A 132 -20.89 -18.83 2.49
CA VAL A 132 -21.61 -19.81 1.67
C VAL A 132 -21.93 -21.06 2.49
N TYR A 133 -21.10 -21.38 3.48
CA TYR A 133 -21.18 -22.61 4.24
C TYR A 133 -22.03 -22.52 5.51
N CYS A 134 -22.18 -21.33 6.09
CA CYS A 134 -23.04 -21.13 7.25
C CYS A 134 -23.71 -19.75 7.25
N GLU A 135 -24.69 -19.56 8.12
CA GLU A 135 -25.37 -18.28 8.33
C GLU A 135 -24.44 -17.26 9.00
N PHE A 136 -23.59 -16.63 8.21
CA PHE A 136 -22.56 -15.70 8.67
C PHE A 136 -23.09 -14.26 8.76
N PRO A 137 -22.78 -13.46 9.81
CA PRO A 137 -21.85 -13.75 10.92
C PRO A 137 -22.49 -14.43 12.15
N LEU A 138 -23.80 -14.70 12.17
CA LEU A 138 -24.50 -15.30 13.32
C LEU A 138 -23.88 -16.62 13.77
N ALA A 139 -23.36 -17.40 12.82
CA ALA A 139 -22.62 -18.62 13.07
C ALA A 139 -21.46 -18.45 14.07
N LEU A 140 -20.82 -17.29 14.16
CA LEU A 140 -19.74 -17.05 15.14
C LEU A 140 -20.22 -17.00 16.58
N LEU A 141 -21.49 -16.65 16.80
CA LEU A 141 -22.10 -16.58 18.13
C LEU A 141 -22.54 -17.97 18.61
N HIS A 142 -22.90 -18.86 17.67
CA HIS A 142 -23.54 -20.14 18.00
C HIS A 142 -22.64 -21.36 17.76
N ILE A 143 -21.75 -21.31 16.76
CA ILE A 143 -20.82 -22.39 16.45
C ILE A 143 -19.56 -22.18 17.30
N LYS A 144 -19.39 -23.04 18.30
CA LYS A 144 -18.21 -23.06 19.16
C LYS A 144 -16.94 -23.08 18.30
N HIS A 145 -15.91 -22.37 18.73
CA HIS A 145 -14.58 -22.39 18.13
C HIS A 145 -14.47 -21.96 16.66
N LEU A 146 -15.54 -21.49 16.02
CA LEU A 146 -15.48 -21.02 14.63
C LEU A 146 -14.49 -19.84 14.47
N HIS A 147 -14.37 -18.98 15.48
CA HIS A 147 -13.38 -17.88 15.49
C HIS A 147 -11.93 -18.36 15.27
N LEU A 148 -11.59 -19.59 15.70
CA LEU A 148 -10.24 -20.15 15.54
C LEU A 148 -9.85 -20.30 14.08
N LEU A 149 -10.82 -20.51 13.18
CA LEU A 149 -10.58 -20.53 11.74
C LEU A 149 -9.84 -19.26 11.31
N PHE A 150 -10.33 -18.09 11.74
CA PHE A 150 -9.80 -16.78 11.36
C PHE A 150 -8.41 -16.52 11.93
N LEU A 151 -8.13 -16.99 13.15
CA LEU A 151 -6.80 -16.94 13.77
C LEU A 151 -5.79 -17.87 13.06
N THR A 152 -6.28 -18.95 12.43
CA THR A 152 -5.43 -19.93 11.75
C THR A 152 -4.91 -19.40 10.42
N VAL A 153 -5.67 -18.57 9.71
CA VAL A 153 -5.34 -18.17 8.32
C VAL A 153 -4.03 -17.39 8.22
N GLU A 154 -3.81 -16.44 9.13
CA GLU A 154 -2.59 -15.63 9.15
C GLU A 154 -1.37 -16.49 9.48
N SER A 155 -1.46 -17.29 10.55
CA SER A 155 -0.37 -18.19 10.96
C SER A 155 -0.06 -19.25 9.90
N ALA A 156 -1.06 -19.69 9.12
CA ALA A 156 -0.87 -20.62 8.02
C ALA A 156 -0.05 -20.01 6.86
N LEU A 157 -0.22 -18.72 6.57
CA LEU A 157 0.54 -18.02 5.52
C LEU A 157 1.99 -17.72 5.90
N LEU A 158 2.34 -17.76 7.18
CA LEU A 158 3.68 -17.51 7.65
C LEU A 158 4.52 -18.77 7.66
N ARG A 159 5.83 -18.64 7.40
CA ARG A 159 6.74 -19.78 7.59
C ARG A 159 6.84 -20.13 9.07
N HIS A 160 7.19 -21.37 9.30
CA HIS A 160 7.10 -22.00 10.60
C HIS A 160 8.15 -21.51 11.62
N ASP A 161 9.21 -20.87 11.16
CA ASP A 161 10.31 -20.28 11.94
C ASP A 161 10.04 -18.84 12.42
N ILE A 162 8.86 -18.29 12.14
CA ILE A 162 8.61 -16.83 12.15
C ILE A 162 7.74 -16.39 13.32
N LEU A 163 7.06 -17.32 13.98
CA LEU A 163 6.27 -17.02 15.17
C LEU A 163 7.12 -16.32 16.26
N ALA A 164 8.41 -16.63 16.36
CA ALA A 164 9.34 -15.93 17.24
C ALA A 164 9.59 -14.47 16.84
N LYS A 165 9.61 -14.16 15.53
CA LYS A 165 9.74 -12.78 15.02
C LYS A 165 8.47 -11.97 15.31
N LEU A 166 7.29 -12.55 15.14
CA LEU A 166 6.01 -11.92 15.46
C LEU A 166 5.95 -11.50 16.94
N ASN A 167 6.30 -12.42 17.85
CA ASN A 167 6.31 -12.14 19.29
C ASN A 167 7.33 -11.05 19.67
N ALA A 168 8.41 -10.92 18.90
CA ALA A 168 9.41 -9.88 19.08
C ALA A 168 9.01 -8.52 18.45
N SER A 169 7.77 -8.39 17.95
CA SER A 169 7.29 -7.20 17.21
C SER A 169 8.21 -6.82 16.06
N ARG A 170 8.89 -7.80 15.45
CA ARG A 170 9.74 -7.56 14.30
C ARG A 170 8.88 -7.40 13.06
N ARG A 171 9.33 -6.52 12.18
CA ARG A 171 8.71 -6.33 10.87
C ARG A 171 8.80 -7.64 10.07
N LEU A 172 7.68 -7.98 9.44
CA LEU A 172 7.61 -9.10 8.51
C LEU A 172 8.14 -8.67 7.14
N ASP A 173 8.90 -9.57 6.52
CA ASP A 173 9.43 -9.40 5.18
C ASP A 173 8.73 -10.34 4.18
N PRO A 174 8.76 -10.07 2.87
CA PRO A 174 8.15 -10.98 1.88
C PRO A 174 8.72 -12.41 1.90
N GLU A 175 9.96 -12.59 2.38
CA GLU A 175 10.61 -13.90 2.53
C GLU A 175 10.03 -14.73 3.69
N ASP A 176 9.28 -14.08 4.57
CA ASP A 176 8.62 -14.69 5.71
C ASP A 176 7.32 -15.43 5.32
N VAL A 177 6.90 -15.31 4.06
CA VAL A 177 5.69 -15.95 3.54
C VAL A 177 5.97 -17.39 3.17
N ASP A 178 5.12 -18.30 3.63
CA ASP A 178 5.10 -19.67 3.16
C ASP A 178 4.54 -19.71 1.73
N MET A 179 5.41 -20.02 0.77
CA MET A 179 5.06 -20.01 -0.64
C MET A 179 4.06 -21.11 -1.02
N VAL A 180 4.06 -22.25 -0.33
CA VAL A 180 3.08 -23.32 -0.53
C VAL A 180 1.72 -22.86 -0.04
N ALA A 181 1.67 -22.29 1.16
CA ALA A 181 0.43 -21.73 1.72
C ALA A 181 -0.15 -20.63 0.82
N ARG A 182 0.71 -19.73 0.33
CA ARG A 182 0.33 -18.65 -0.60
C ARG A 182 -0.24 -19.18 -1.90
N ASP A 183 0.39 -20.19 -2.51
CA ASP A 183 -0.11 -20.78 -3.75
C ASP A 183 -1.46 -21.49 -3.53
N MET A 184 -1.63 -22.17 -2.39
CA MET A 184 -2.89 -22.82 -2.04
C MET A 184 -4.01 -21.83 -1.72
N ALA A 185 -3.70 -20.70 -1.08
CA ALA A 185 -4.64 -19.59 -0.89
C ALA A 185 -5.13 -19.03 -2.24
N LEU A 186 -4.22 -18.92 -3.21
CA LEU A 186 -4.56 -18.53 -4.58
C LEU A 186 -5.38 -19.61 -5.29
N SER A 187 -5.03 -20.88 -5.12
CA SER A 187 -5.76 -22.01 -5.71
C SER A 187 -7.22 -22.06 -5.25
N ALA A 188 -7.49 -21.77 -3.98
CA ALA A 188 -8.86 -21.66 -3.43
C ALA A 188 -9.74 -20.64 -4.15
N VAL A 189 -9.15 -19.65 -4.83
CA VAL A 189 -9.87 -18.64 -5.64
C VAL A 189 -9.57 -18.75 -7.15
N GLY A 190 -9.08 -19.89 -7.61
CA GLY A 190 -8.75 -20.16 -9.02
C GLY A 190 -7.55 -19.36 -9.54
N HIS A 191 -6.54 -19.15 -8.70
CA HIS A 191 -5.33 -18.36 -8.94
C HIS A 191 -5.59 -16.91 -9.36
N GLN A 192 -6.71 -16.34 -8.91
CA GLN A 192 -7.06 -14.94 -9.15
C GLN A 192 -6.96 -14.13 -7.85
N PRO A 193 -5.81 -13.48 -7.55
CA PRO A 193 -5.61 -12.75 -6.29
C PRO A 193 -6.68 -11.68 -6.06
N ARG A 194 -7.15 -11.03 -7.14
CA ARG A 194 -8.24 -10.04 -7.08
C ARG A 194 -9.55 -10.62 -6.53
N ARG A 195 -9.85 -11.90 -6.81
CA ARG A 195 -11.02 -12.58 -6.26
C ARG A 195 -10.85 -12.84 -4.76
N LEU A 196 -9.64 -13.16 -4.31
CA LEU A 196 -9.31 -13.28 -2.88
C LEU A 196 -9.60 -11.97 -2.15
N TYR A 197 -9.03 -10.84 -2.60
CA TYR A 197 -9.28 -9.54 -2.00
C TYR A 197 -10.75 -9.15 -1.99
N HIS A 198 -11.46 -9.40 -3.09
CA HIS A 198 -12.90 -9.14 -3.16
C HIS A 198 -13.69 -9.96 -2.14
N ARG A 199 -13.40 -11.26 -2.01
CA ARG A 199 -14.07 -12.11 -1.02
C ARG A 199 -13.70 -11.74 0.41
N PHE A 200 -12.43 -11.45 0.66
CA PHE A 200 -11.95 -11.10 2.00
C PHE A 200 -12.56 -9.77 2.48
N VAL A 201 -12.57 -8.72 1.65
CA VAL A 201 -13.26 -7.46 1.99
C VAL A 201 -14.76 -7.68 2.23
N ARG A 202 -15.41 -8.57 1.46
CA ARG A 202 -16.81 -8.93 1.69
C ARG A 202 -17.01 -9.62 3.05
N ILE A 203 -16.14 -10.55 3.44
CA ILE A 203 -16.20 -11.20 4.75
C ILE A 203 -16.07 -10.17 5.87
N ILE A 204 -15.12 -9.24 5.78
CA ILE A 204 -14.94 -8.13 6.73
C ILE A 204 -16.20 -7.24 6.79
N ASP A 205 -16.80 -6.92 5.66
CA ASP A 205 -18.05 -6.15 5.61
C ASP A 205 -19.21 -6.89 6.31
N LEU A 206 -19.28 -8.22 6.18
CA LEU A 206 -20.25 -9.07 6.89
C LEU A 206 -20.02 -9.12 8.40
N PHE A 207 -18.78 -8.95 8.87
CA PHE A 207 -18.49 -8.76 10.29
C PHE A 207 -18.98 -7.40 10.79
N ILE A 208 -18.57 -6.33 10.11
CA ILE A 208 -18.67 -4.95 10.62
C ILE A 208 -20.10 -4.41 10.55
N ARG A 209 -20.84 -4.67 9.46
CA ARG A 209 -22.16 -4.06 9.28
C ARG A 209 -23.20 -4.47 10.31
N PRO A 210 -23.32 -5.75 10.70
CA PRO A 210 -24.35 -6.18 11.64
C PRO A 210 -24.04 -5.81 13.10
N MET A 211 -22.82 -5.34 13.42
CA MET A 211 -22.45 -4.97 14.79
C MET A 211 -23.28 -3.79 15.29
N ASP A 212 -23.67 -3.85 16.56
CA ASP A 212 -24.37 -2.77 17.28
C ASP A 212 -23.67 -1.42 17.06
N PRO A 213 -24.34 -0.39 16.49
CA PRO A 213 -23.77 0.93 16.22
C PRO A 213 -23.00 1.58 17.38
N TYR A 214 -23.34 1.23 18.62
CA TYR A 214 -22.71 1.78 19.83
C TYR A 214 -21.58 0.92 20.39
N ALA A 215 -21.38 -0.30 19.86
CA ALA A 215 -20.25 -1.13 20.26
C ALA A 215 -18.93 -0.48 19.86
N ILE A 216 -17.97 -0.50 20.79
CA ILE A 216 -16.59 -0.05 20.57
C ILE A 216 -15.87 -1.12 19.73
N ILE A 217 -15.34 -0.72 18.57
CA ILE A 217 -14.61 -1.62 17.67
C ILE A 217 -13.12 -1.34 17.82
N CYS A 218 -12.46 -2.10 18.69
CA CYS A 218 -11.03 -2.01 18.99
C CYS A 218 -10.38 -3.39 19.10
N MET A 219 -9.05 -3.44 19.00
CA MET A 219 -8.26 -4.67 19.16
C MET A 219 -8.36 -5.28 20.56
N ASP A 220 -8.58 -4.45 21.59
CA ASP A 220 -8.67 -4.89 22.98
C ASP A 220 -10.09 -5.34 23.39
N SER A 221 -10.98 -5.56 22.43
CA SER A 221 -12.37 -5.94 22.72
C SER A 221 -12.48 -7.37 23.24
N GLU A 222 -13.18 -7.55 24.37
CA GLU A 222 -13.51 -8.88 24.89
C GLU A 222 -14.55 -9.62 24.03
N LEU A 223 -15.25 -8.89 23.14
CA LEU A 223 -16.25 -9.49 22.25
C LEU A 223 -15.56 -10.18 21.08
N THR A 224 -15.63 -11.51 21.05
CA THR A 224 -15.01 -12.35 20.01
C THR A 224 -15.32 -11.89 18.59
N LEU A 225 -16.53 -11.39 18.31
CA LEU A 225 -16.89 -10.89 16.99
C LEU A 225 -16.05 -9.67 16.57
N ILE A 226 -15.81 -8.75 17.51
CA ILE A 226 -15.05 -7.52 17.30
C ILE A 226 -13.57 -7.83 17.18
N ASP A 227 -13.04 -8.64 18.08
CA ASP A 227 -11.67 -9.14 18.05
C ASP A 227 -11.34 -9.81 16.71
N VAL A 228 -12.19 -10.75 16.25
CA VAL A 228 -12.01 -11.39 14.96
C VAL A 228 -12.08 -10.38 13.81
N ALA A 229 -13.02 -9.45 13.82
CA ALA A 229 -13.14 -8.46 12.74
C ALA A 229 -11.90 -7.56 12.65
N MET A 230 -11.38 -7.12 13.80
CA MET A 230 -10.18 -6.30 13.88
C MET A 230 -8.94 -7.08 13.47
N GLY A 231 -8.78 -8.31 13.96
CA GLY A 231 -7.71 -9.20 13.52
C GLY A 231 -7.74 -9.45 12.01
N GLN A 232 -8.93 -9.63 11.42
CA GLN A 232 -9.08 -9.80 9.97
C GLN A 232 -8.78 -8.52 9.17
N LEU A 233 -9.13 -7.33 9.69
CA LEU A 233 -8.75 -6.05 9.07
C LEU A 233 -7.22 -5.86 9.05
N SER A 234 -6.58 -6.10 10.18
CA SER A 234 -5.12 -6.01 10.30
C SER A 234 -4.42 -7.03 9.42
N PHE A 235 -4.90 -8.28 9.42
CA PHE A 235 -4.42 -9.32 8.52
C PHE A 235 -4.57 -8.93 7.05
N LEU A 236 -5.69 -8.31 6.65
CA LEU A 236 -5.86 -7.81 5.28
C LEU A 236 -4.86 -6.70 4.94
N ALA A 237 -4.53 -5.82 5.89
CA ALA A 237 -3.53 -4.78 5.70
C ALA A 237 -2.15 -5.41 5.44
N THR A 238 -1.75 -6.38 6.27
CA THR A 238 -0.52 -7.16 6.11
C THR A 238 -0.50 -7.94 4.79
N LEU A 239 -1.61 -8.60 4.45
CA LEU A 239 -1.77 -9.36 3.21
C LEU A 239 -1.59 -8.46 1.98
N SER A 240 -2.19 -7.27 1.98
CA SER A 240 -2.14 -6.31 0.87
C SER A 240 -0.75 -5.73 0.62
N ASN A 241 0.07 -5.62 1.66
CA ASN A 241 1.37 -4.96 1.62
C ASN A 241 2.51 -5.97 1.45
N ILE A 242 2.45 -7.12 2.11
CA ILE A 242 3.58 -8.05 2.25
C ILE A 242 3.28 -9.38 1.56
N TYR A 243 2.19 -10.04 1.93
CA TYR A 243 2.01 -11.46 1.58
C TYR A 243 1.58 -11.70 0.13
N LEU A 244 0.68 -10.86 -0.39
CA LEU A 244 0.10 -11.04 -1.72
C LEU A 244 -0.07 -9.71 -2.47
N PRO A 245 0.99 -8.93 -2.67
CA PRO A 245 0.89 -7.65 -3.37
C PRO A 245 0.32 -7.84 -4.78
N VAL A 246 -0.72 -7.05 -5.12
CA VAL A 246 -1.37 -7.08 -6.43
C VAL A 246 -1.10 -5.77 -7.15
N SER A 247 -0.52 -5.86 -8.33
CA SER A 247 -0.14 -4.71 -9.16
C SER A 247 -1.33 -3.84 -9.62
N SER A 248 -2.55 -4.37 -9.59
CA SER A 248 -3.73 -3.60 -9.96
C SER A 248 -4.96 -4.22 -9.29
N GLN A 249 -5.62 -3.42 -8.46
CA GLN A 249 -6.83 -3.82 -7.73
C GLN A 249 -8.08 -3.55 -8.56
N ARG A 250 -9.18 -4.25 -8.24
CA ARG A 250 -10.48 -3.95 -8.85
C ARG A 250 -11.08 -2.70 -8.20
N LYS A 251 -11.79 -1.90 -8.99
CA LYS A 251 -12.42 -0.66 -8.52
C LYS A 251 -13.40 -0.92 -7.38
N ASP A 252 -14.28 -1.91 -7.52
CA ASP A 252 -15.29 -2.28 -6.53
C ASP A 252 -14.71 -2.60 -5.15
N VAL A 253 -13.56 -3.28 -5.07
CA VAL A 253 -12.84 -3.56 -3.81
C VAL A 253 -12.40 -2.26 -3.15
N ILE A 254 -11.79 -1.36 -3.93
CA ILE A 254 -11.34 -0.05 -3.43
C ILE A 254 -12.52 0.78 -2.92
N GLN A 255 -13.63 0.83 -3.69
CA GLN A 255 -14.82 1.58 -3.28
C GLN A 255 -15.51 0.95 -2.06
N ALA A 256 -15.48 -0.38 -1.92
CA ALA A 256 -15.97 -1.07 -0.74
C ALA A 256 -15.19 -0.67 0.51
N LEU A 257 -13.86 -0.62 0.45
CA LEU A 257 -13.01 -0.16 1.55
C LEU A 257 -13.25 1.32 1.90
N VAL A 258 -13.37 2.21 0.90
CA VAL A 258 -13.69 3.63 1.17
C VAL A 258 -15.08 3.77 1.83
N ARG A 259 -16.07 2.98 1.40
CA ARG A 259 -17.39 2.96 2.04
C ARG A 259 -17.33 2.39 3.46
N MET A 260 -16.48 1.40 3.71
CA MET A 260 -16.26 0.83 5.04
C MET A 260 -15.65 1.86 6.00
N ILE A 261 -14.61 2.61 5.56
CA ILE A 261 -14.03 3.69 6.37
C ILE A 261 -15.08 4.75 6.70
N ARG A 262 -15.87 5.18 5.71
CA ARG A 262 -16.97 6.13 5.93
C ARG A 262 -17.98 5.58 6.92
N PHE A 263 -18.43 4.35 6.74
CA PHE A 263 -19.36 3.69 7.65
C PHE A 263 -18.82 3.66 9.08
N LEU A 264 -17.55 3.30 9.28
CA LEU A 264 -16.91 3.26 10.60
C LEU A 264 -16.82 4.65 11.25
N LEU A 265 -16.55 5.70 10.47
CA LEU A 265 -16.49 7.08 10.94
C LEU A 265 -17.86 7.69 11.29
N ASP A 266 -18.92 7.25 10.60
CA ASP A 266 -20.29 7.69 10.81
C ASP A 266 -20.96 6.99 12.01
N ARG A 267 -20.33 5.96 12.57
CA ARG A 267 -20.86 5.25 13.75
C ARG A 267 -20.81 6.14 15.00
N PRO A 268 -21.84 6.07 15.87
CA PRO A 268 -21.84 6.80 17.13
C PRO A 268 -20.87 6.21 18.17
N GLY A 269 -20.55 4.91 18.10
CA GLY A 269 -19.51 4.27 18.91
C GLY A 269 -18.09 4.62 18.45
N ASP A 270 -17.09 4.35 19.30
CA ASP A 270 -15.68 4.50 18.91
C ASP A 270 -15.24 3.34 18.01
N ALA A 271 -15.05 3.64 16.73
CA ALA A 271 -14.55 2.71 15.72
C ALA A 271 -13.36 3.32 14.95
N LEU A 272 -12.66 4.28 15.56
CA LEU A 272 -11.56 5.01 14.92
C LEU A 272 -10.38 4.09 14.60
N GLU A 273 -10.10 3.12 15.46
CA GLU A 273 -9.03 2.13 15.24
C GLU A 273 -9.36 1.24 14.03
N ALA A 274 -10.60 0.75 13.92
CA ALA A 274 -11.05 0.00 12.75
C ALA A 274 -10.96 0.83 11.45
N ALA A 275 -11.31 2.11 11.51
CA ALA A 275 -11.20 3.02 10.37
C ALA A 275 -9.74 3.27 9.96
N GLU A 276 -8.84 3.35 10.94
CA GLU A 276 -7.40 3.42 10.73
C GLU A 276 -6.87 2.16 10.04
N GLU A 277 -7.22 0.97 10.54
CA GLU A 277 -6.86 -0.33 9.94
C GLU A 277 -7.37 -0.46 8.50
N ALA A 278 -8.64 -0.14 8.24
CA ALA A 278 -9.20 -0.12 6.88
C ALA A 278 -8.47 0.88 5.96
N SER A 279 -7.99 2.01 6.51
CA SER A 279 -7.16 2.95 5.77
C SER A 279 -5.78 2.35 5.45
N MET A 280 -5.18 1.61 6.39
CA MET A 280 -3.92 0.89 6.16
C MET A 280 -4.03 -0.15 5.05
N VAL A 281 -5.16 -0.86 4.95
CA VAL A 281 -5.43 -1.77 3.82
C VAL A 281 -5.34 -1.03 2.49
N LEU A 282 -6.02 0.12 2.36
CA LEU A 282 -5.97 0.93 1.14
C LEU A 282 -4.54 1.39 0.83
N TRP A 283 -3.79 1.82 1.83
CA TRP A 283 -2.42 2.27 1.64
C TRP A 283 -1.46 1.16 1.21
N GLY A 284 -1.61 -0.04 1.77
CA GLY A 284 -0.90 -1.24 1.29
C GLY A 284 -1.22 -1.52 -0.18
N MET A 285 -2.50 -1.51 -0.54
CA MET A 285 -2.94 -1.68 -1.93
C MET A 285 -2.40 -0.60 -2.89
N TRP A 286 -2.31 0.66 -2.46
CA TRP A 286 -1.77 1.74 -3.29
C TRP A 286 -0.26 1.62 -3.48
N LYS A 287 0.49 1.24 -2.43
CA LYS A 287 1.94 1.06 -2.50
C LYS A 287 2.35 -0.09 -3.42
N CYS A 288 1.58 -1.18 -3.39
CA CYS A 288 1.87 -2.37 -4.19
C CYS A 288 1.29 -2.31 -5.61
N ALA A 289 0.44 -1.32 -5.90
CA ALA A 289 -0.08 -1.11 -7.24
C ALA A 289 1.05 -0.65 -8.19
N GLY A 290 1.11 -1.25 -9.39
CA GLY A 290 1.97 -0.80 -10.48
C GLY A 290 1.41 0.42 -11.21
N ASP A 291 0.24 0.92 -10.82
CA ASP A 291 -0.38 2.13 -11.36
C ASP A 291 -1.07 2.96 -10.26
N HIS A 292 -1.54 4.15 -10.62
CA HIS A 292 -2.22 5.09 -9.70
C HIS A 292 -3.75 4.96 -9.72
N ARG A 293 -4.33 3.95 -10.37
CA ARG A 293 -5.79 3.88 -10.59
C ARG A 293 -6.54 3.69 -9.28
N SER A 294 -6.05 2.79 -8.42
CA SER A 294 -6.63 2.53 -7.10
C SER A 294 -6.68 3.79 -6.25
N LEU A 295 -5.57 4.52 -6.15
CA LEU A 295 -5.51 5.81 -5.44
C LEU A 295 -6.48 6.83 -6.05
N VAL A 296 -6.47 7.00 -7.38
CA VAL A 296 -7.36 7.95 -8.07
C VAL A 296 -8.84 7.65 -7.82
N TRP A 297 -9.23 6.36 -7.81
CA TRP A 297 -10.59 5.97 -7.45
C TRP A 297 -10.91 6.31 -6.00
N SER A 298 -10.02 6.00 -5.06
CA SER A 298 -10.23 6.33 -3.65
C SER A 298 -10.37 7.85 -3.42
N LEU A 299 -9.51 8.65 -4.04
CA LEU A 299 -9.54 10.11 -3.93
C LEU A 299 -10.84 10.70 -4.47
N ARG A 300 -11.32 10.21 -5.62
CA ARG A 300 -12.61 10.62 -6.18
C ARG A 300 -13.79 10.24 -5.30
N ASP A 301 -13.66 9.15 -4.56
CA ASP A 301 -14.66 8.70 -3.59
C ASP A 301 -14.50 9.38 -2.22
N GLY A 302 -13.66 10.41 -2.11
CA GLY A 302 -13.52 11.26 -0.92
C GLY A 302 -12.65 10.68 0.19
N VAL A 303 -11.74 9.73 -0.11
CA VAL A 303 -10.92 9.08 0.92
C VAL A 303 -10.02 10.06 1.70
N LEU A 304 -9.61 11.17 1.07
CA LEU A 304 -8.71 12.14 1.71
C LEU A 304 -9.36 12.80 2.93
N ASP A 305 -10.63 13.21 2.82
CA ASP A 305 -11.38 13.81 3.92
C ASP A 305 -11.62 12.80 5.05
N LEU A 306 -11.85 11.53 4.68
CA LEU A 306 -12.01 10.44 5.64
C LEU A 306 -10.71 10.20 6.42
N ILE A 307 -9.57 10.07 5.75
CA ILE A 307 -8.26 9.90 6.39
C ILE A 307 -7.91 11.12 7.25
N GLY A 308 -8.20 12.33 6.76
CA GLY A 308 -8.03 13.56 7.54
C GLY A 308 -8.87 13.54 8.82
N THR A 309 -10.11 13.04 8.74
CA THR A 309 -10.99 12.87 9.91
C THR A 309 -10.43 11.85 10.90
N VAL A 310 -9.95 10.70 10.42
CA VAL A 310 -9.27 9.69 11.27
C VAL A 310 -8.05 10.32 11.94
N HIS A 311 -7.17 10.98 11.18
CA HIS A 311 -5.96 11.61 11.70
C HIS A 311 -6.25 12.67 12.77
N ASN A 312 -7.25 13.51 12.56
CA ASN A 312 -7.59 14.57 13.50
C ASN A 312 -8.19 14.02 14.80
N LYS A 313 -8.98 12.94 14.72
CA LYS A 313 -9.60 12.30 15.90
C LYS A 313 -8.64 11.35 16.62
N ARG A 314 -7.76 10.66 15.89
CA ARG A 314 -6.78 9.67 16.38
C ARG A 314 -5.45 9.86 15.61
N PRO A 315 -4.60 10.82 16.02
CA PRO A 315 -3.36 11.07 15.31
C PRO A 315 -2.39 9.91 15.51
N SER A 316 -1.96 9.31 14.39
CA SER A 316 -0.93 8.27 14.38
C SER A 316 0.16 8.58 13.36
N ASN A 317 1.35 8.02 13.60
CA ASN A 317 2.47 8.10 12.65
C ASN A 317 2.11 7.48 11.30
N THR A 318 1.26 6.45 11.30
CA THR A 318 0.75 5.78 10.12
C THR A 318 -0.10 6.73 9.28
N MET A 319 -1.10 7.38 9.87
CA MET A 319 -1.96 8.32 9.15
C MET A 319 -1.16 9.52 8.61
N LYS A 320 -0.24 10.07 9.41
CA LYS A 320 0.68 11.13 8.97
C LYS A 320 1.54 10.68 7.78
N SER A 321 2.06 9.46 7.82
CA SER A 321 2.85 8.88 6.72
C SER A 321 2.01 8.65 5.47
N MET A 322 0.76 8.24 5.62
CA MET A 322 -0.19 8.04 4.52
C MET A 322 -0.52 9.36 3.83
N LEU A 323 -0.85 10.41 4.61
CA LEU A 323 -1.12 11.74 4.08
C LEU A 323 0.11 12.33 3.36
N LYS A 324 1.29 12.21 3.96
CA LYS A 324 2.57 12.57 3.32
C LYS A 324 2.78 11.81 2.01
N TRP A 325 2.46 10.52 1.99
CA TRP A 325 2.58 9.70 0.79
C TRP A 325 1.60 10.16 -0.31
N ILE A 326 0.33 10.44 0.01
CA ILE A 326 -0.66 10.97 -0.93
C ILE A 326 -0.21 12.32 -1.50
N ALA A 327 0.31 13.21 -0.65
CA ALA A 327 0.86 14.50 -1.08
C ALA A 327 2.00 14.31 -2.09
N ASN A 328 2.91 13.36 -1.86
CA ASN A 328 3.97 13.04 -2.81
C ASN A 328 3.42 12.48 -4.14
N GLN A 329 2.28 11.77 -4.13
CA GLN A 329 1.64 11.30 -5.36
C GLN A 329 0.97 12.41 -6.17
N ALA A 330 0.78 13.61 -5.60
CA ALA A 330 0.17 14.74 -6.31
C ALA A 330 1.01 15.26 -7.49
N MET A 331 2.27 14.83 -7.62
CA MET A 331 3.10 15.10 -8.80
C MET A 331 2.56 14.43 -10.08
N TYR A 332 1.77 13.37 -9.97
CA TYR A 332 1.16 12.71 -11.13
C TYR A 332 -0.16 13.39 -11.51
N VAL A 333 -0.34 13.65 -12.81
CA VAL A 333 -1.48 14.44 -13.32
C VAL A 333 -2.81 13.83 -12.96
N LYS A 334 -2.91 12.50 -13.05
CA LYS A 334 -4.15 11.77 -12.75
C LYS A 334 -4.54 11.90 -11.28
N VAL A 335 -3.55 11.88 -10.38
CA VAL A 335 -3.74 12.05 -8.94
C VAL A 335 -4.11 13.50 -8.63
N LEU A 336 -3.38 14.47 -9.19
CA LEU A 336 -3.69 15.89 -9.02
C LEU A 336 -5.11 16.24 -9.48
N ARG A 337 -5.54 15.71 -10.64
CA ARG A 337 -6.92 15.87 -11.13
C ARG A 337 -7.95 15.21 -10.21
N ALA A 338 -7.58 14.13 -9.51
CA ALA A 338 -8.47 13.50 -8.54
C ALA A 338 -8.58 14.33 -7.25
N LEU A 339 -7.49 15.01 -6.84
CA LEU A 339 -7.45 15.92 -5.71
C LEU A 339 -8.20 17.25 -5.97
N SER A 340 -8.36 17.66 -7.22
CA SER A 340 -9.15 18.84 -7.62
C SER A 340 -10.25 18.47 -8.62
N PRO A 341 -11.36 17.86 -8.16
CA PRO A 341 -12.50 17.55 -9.01
C PRO A 341 -13.08 18.85 -9.58
N GLY A 342 -13.14 18.96 -10.90
CA GLY A 342 -13.67 20.15 -11.61
C GLY A 342 -12.62 20.93 -12.40
N GLY A 343 -11.34 20.53 -12.37
CA GLY A 343 -10.31 21.12 -13.22
C GLY A 343 -10.05 22.61 -12.94
N ARG A 344 -10.59 23.13 -11.82
CA ARG A 344 -10.15 24.41 -11.28
C ARG A 344 -8.69 24.20 -10.90
N VAL A 345 -7.80 24.70 -11.74
CA VAL A 345 -6.38 24.88 -11.41
C VAL A 345 -6.39 25.56 -10.05
N VAL A 346 -5.95 24.85 -9.01
CA VAL A 346 -5.80 25.45 -7.67
C VAL A 346 -4.82 26.60 -7.89
N PRO A 347 -5.27 27.86 -7.89
CA PRO A 347 -4.35 28.95 -8.04
C PRO A 347 -3.69 29.06 -6.67
N PHE A 348 -2.55 28.40 -6.50
CA PHE A 348 -1.63 28.76 -5.44
C PHE A 348 -1.40 30.28 -5.56
N GLY A 349 -1.76 31.02 -4.49
CA GLY A 349 -1.63 32.48 -4.40
C GLY A 349 -2.90 33.36 -4.52
N ASN A 350 -4.14 32.84 -4.40
CA ASN A 350 -5.34 33.69 -4.40
C ASN A 350 -6.01 33.77 -3.01
N PRO A 351 -6.14 34.97 -2.38
CA PRO A 351 -6.71 35.12 -1.03
C PRO A 351 -8.20 34.75 -0.91
N VAL A 352 -8.93 34.66 -2.03
CA VAL A 352 -10.34 34.21 -2.02
C VAL A 352 -10.45 32.68 -2.04
N VAL A 353 -9.37 31.98 -2.40
CA VAL A 353 -9.27 30.51 -2.34
C VAL A 353 -8.88 30.05 -0.93
N ASP A 354 -8.18 30.89 -0.16
CA ASP A 354 -7.87 30.66 1.25
C ASP A 354 -9.10 30.49 2.14
N THR A 355 -10.27 30.99 1.74
CA THR A 355 -11.51 30.82 2.52
C THR A 355 -12.29 29.57 2.13
N SER A 356 -12.35 29.19 0.85
CA SER A 356 -13.04 27.94 0.40
C SER A 356 -12.18 26.68 0.59
N MET A 357 -10.86 26.83 0.65
CA MET A 357 -9.94 25.76 0.99
C MET A 357 -9.66 25.64 2.47
N ARG A 358 -10.18 26.48 3.38
CA ARG A 358 -9.83 26.39 4.82
C ARG A 358 -9.90 24.99 5.43
N ALA A 359 -10.81 24.10 5.00
CA ALA A 359 -10.85 22.72 5.48
C ALA A 359 -9.76 21.80 4.83
N PRO A 360 -9.64 21.72 3.49
CA PRO A 360 -8.51 21.00 2.84
C PRO A 360 -7.14 21.63 3.07
N SER A 361 -7.06 22.96 3.19
CA SER A 361 -5.87 23.75 3.48
C SER A 361 -5.53 23.74 4.95
N GLN A 362 -6.44 23.53 5.90
CA GLN A 362 -6.03 23.18 7.27
C GLN A 362 -5.39 21.80 7.31
N ILE A 363 -5.90 20.82 6.55
CA ILE A 363 -5.25 19.51 6.43
C ILE A 363 -3.90 19.66 5.72
N VAL A 364 -3.83 20.39 4.61
CA VAL A 364 -2.56 20.66 3.90
C VAL A 364 -1.64 21.57 4.73
N HIS A 365 -2.11 22.53 5.52
CA HIS A 365 -1.31 23.45 6.32
C HIS A 365 -0.84 22.82 7.63
N VAL A 366 -1.60 21.88 8.22
CA VAL A 366 -1.15 20.96 9.27
C VAL A 366 -0.13 19.97 8.69
N LEU A 367 -0.35 19.48 7.47
CA LEU A 367 0.65 18.68 6.75
C LEU A 367 1.90 19.50 6.36
N MET A 368 1.77 20.81 6.11
CA MET A 368 2.84 21.73 5.70
C MET A 368 3.62 22.29 6.89
N SER A 369 2.98 22.54 8.04
CA SER A 369 3.67 22.98 9.27
C SER A 369 4.61 21.88 9.79
N ASP A 370 4.20 20.62 9.68
CA ASP A 370 5.04 19.45 9.97
C ASP A 370 6.04 19.14 8.84
N PHE A 371 5.77 19.57 7.61
CA PHE A 371 6.71 19.45 6.48
C PHE A 371 7.88 20.43 6.64
N SER A 372 7.62 21.64 7.12
CA SER A 372 8.61 22.67 7.38
C SER A 372 9.61 22.23 8.45
N SER A 373 9.16 21.64 9.56
CA SER A 373 10.04 21.14 10.63
C SER A 373 10.88 19.93 10.18
N VAL A 374 10.29 18.99 9.44
CA VAL A 374 11.00 17.81 8.92
C VAL A 374 12.00 18.17 7.81
N LEU A 375 11.70 19.17 6.97
CA LEU A 375 12.65 19.70 5.98
C LEU A 375 13.76 20.52 6.64
N VAL A 376 13.45 21.31 7.67
CA VAL A 376 14.45 22.06 8.45
C VAL A 376 15.40 21.10 9.17
N ASP A 377 14.90 20.00 9.76
CA ASP A 377 15.75 19.01 10.41
C ASP A 377 16.55 18.18 9.40
N ALA A 378 15.96 17.76 8.27
CA ALA A 378 16.71 17.09 7.20
C ALA A 378 17.78 18.01 6.57
N HIS A 379 17.50 19.31 6.45
CA HIS A 379 18.44 20.29 5.95
C HIS A 379 19.55 20.61 6.97
N ARG A 380 19.23 20.64 8.28
CA ARG A 380 20.18 20.79 9.39
C ARG A 380 21.12 19.57 9.49
N THR A 381 20.59 18.37 9.25
CA THR A 381 21.37 17.12 9.23
C THR A 381 22.29 17.04 8.00
N ALA A 382 21.86 17.59 6.86
CA ALA A 382 22.65 17.63 5.63
C ALA A 382 23.72 18.74 5.61
N MET A 383 23.52 19.83 6.36
CA MET A 383 24.46 20.96 6.45
C MET A 383 25.44 20.83 7.63
N GLY A 384 25.22 19.88 8.55
CA GLY A 384 26.01 19.71 9.77
C GLY A 384 27.19 18.74 9.68
N SER A 385 27.51 18.20 8.50
CA SER A 385 28.60 17.22 8.35
C SER A 385 29.81 17.84 7.66
N VAL A 386 30.56 18.65 8.43
CA VAL A 386 31.99 18.88 8.26
C VAL A 386 32.63 18.78 9.65
N ASP A 387 33.29 17.64 9.87
CA ASP A 387 34.24 17.26 10.93
C ASP A 387 33.82 17.05 12.41
N ALA A 388 33.90 15.74 12.78
CA ALA A 388 34.33 15.10 14.04
C ALA A 388 33.42 15.09 15.30
N PRO A 389 33.66 14.20 16.32
CA PRO A 389 34.28 12.87 16.36
C PRO A 389 33.38 11.79 17.03
N SER A 390 33.91 10.56 17.08
CA SER A 390 33.37 9.34 17.67
C SER A 390 33.01 9.40 19.17
N GLY A 391 31.84 8.83 19.50
CA GLY A 391 31.57 8.18 20.79
C GLY A 391 30.48 8.82 21.64
N LEU A 392 29.26 8.26 21.59
CA LEU A 392 28.51 7.80 22.77
C LEU A 392 27.13 7.26 22.36
N ALA A 393 26.81 6.11 22.96
CA ALA A 393 25.61 5.35 22.75
C ALA A 393 24.34 6.12 23.15
N VAL A 394 23.32 6.10 22.29
CA VAL A 394 21.94 6.41 22.67
C VAL A 394 21.03 5.36 22.03
N ALA A 395 20.14 4.87 22.89
CA ALA A 395 19.29 3.70 22.71
C ALA A 395 18.47 3.71 21.42
N SER A 396 18.54 2.58 20.73
CA SER A 396 17.71 2.20 19.60
C SER A 396 16.29 1.85 20.03
N PHE A 397 15.28 2.58 19.54
CA PHE A 397 13.89 2.13 19.48
C PHE A 397 13.50 1.85 18.02
N PRO A 398 12.74 0.77 17.73
CA PRO A 398 12.55 0.28 16.38
C PRO A 398 11.32 0.93 15.74
N MET A 399 11.52 2.02 15.03
CA MET A 399 10.59 2.45 13.97
C MET A 399 11.38 3.06 12.80
N SER A 400 12.41 2.34 12.35
CA SER A 400 13.13 2.67 11.12
C SER A 400 12.32 2.13 9.93
N ILE A 401 11.57 3.01 9.28
CA ILE A 401 11.05 2.75 7.94
C ILE A 401 12.27 2.69 7.01
N HIS A 402 12.76 1.48 6.73
CA HIS A 402 13.94 1.33 5.89
C HIS A 402 13.71 1.93 4.50
N PRO A 403 14.67 2.70 3.96
CA PRO A 403 14.52 3.35 2.68
C PRO A 403 14.36 2.45 1.44
N HIS A 404 14.52 1.14 1.57
CA HIS A 404 14.66 0.22 0.44
C HIS A 404 13.34 -0.42 -0.05
N ASP A 405 12.22 -0.27 0.67
CA ASP A 405 10.93 -0.89 0.27
C ASP A 405 10.06 -0.07 -0.69
N TYR A 406 10.55 1.06 -1.18
CA TYR A 406 9.86 1.83 -2.21
C TYR A 406 10.19 1.25 -3.58
N GLY A 407 9.56 0.11 -3.88
CA GLY A 407 9.71 -0.65 -5.12
C GLY A 407 9.31 0.12 -6.38
N ARG A 408 9.98 -0.23 -7.47
CA ARG A 408 9.74 0.06 -8.90
C ARG A 408 9.18 1.45 -9.23
N SER A 409 10.05 2.33 -9.73
CA SER A 409 9.63 3.59 -10.37
C SER A 409 8.68 3.30 -11.53
N VAL A 410 7.41 3.70 -11.40
CA VAL A 410 6.47 3.70 -12.52
C VAL A 410 7.00 4.67 -13.58
N PRO A 411 7.12 4.28 -14.85
CA PRO A 411 7.61 5.16 -15.89
C PRO A 411 6.69 6.38 -16.04
N ILE A 412 7.31 7.55 -16.14
CA ILE A 412 6.62 8.84 -16.27
C ILE A 412 5.92 8.86 -17.60
N SER A 413 4.61 9.08 -17.60
CA SER A 413 3.93 9.21 -18.87
C SER A 413 4.37 10.52 -19.56
N PRO A 414 4.44 10.57 -20.90
CA PRO A 414 4.68 11.83 -21.61
C PRO A 414 3.70 12.95 -21.21
N LEU A 415 2.51 12.57 -20.75
CA LEU A 415 1.47 13.47 -20.26
C LEU A 415 1.85 14.10 -18.91
N ASP A 416 2.51 13.35 -18.03
CA ASP A 416 3.04 13.88 -16.78
C ASP A 416 4.20 14.85 -17.06
N VAL A 417 5.11 14.52 -17.99
CA VAL A 417 6.19 15.45 -18.39
C VAL A 417 5.61 16.76 -18.93
N ARG A 418 4.64 16.69 -19.86
CA ARG A 418 3.97 17.88 -20.40
C ARG A 418 3.29 18.70 -19.32
N PHE A 419 2.67 18.06 -18.33
CA PHE A 419 2.09 18.78 -17.21
C PHE A 419 3.14 19.49 -16.37
N HIS A 420 4.27 18.86 -16.03
CA HIS A 420 5.34 19.52 -15.30
C HIS A 420 5.90 20.73 -16.07
N ILE A 421 6.03 20.62 -17.39
CA ILE A 421 6.41 21.74 -18.27
C ILE A 421 5.39 22.88 -18.17
N LEU A 422 4.10 22.58 -18.37
CA LEU A 422 3.04 23.59 -18.32
C LEU A 422 2.90 24.22 -16.93
N TYR A 423 3.09 23.42 -15.87
CA TYR A 423 3.06 23.88 -14.49
C TYR A 423 4.24 24.81 -14.18
N ALA A 424 5.46 24.42 -14.57
CA ALA A 424 6.64 25.27 -14.45
C ALA A 424 6.47 26.58 -15.23
N ARG A 425 6.00 26.52 -16.49
CA ARG A 425 5.67 27.72 -17.27
C ARG A 425 4.63 28.60 -16.57
N SER A 426 3.60 28.01 -15.96
CA SER A 426 2.59 28.76 -15.21
C SER A 426 3.16 29.42 -13.96
N LEU A 427 4.09 28.78 -13.25
CA LEU A 427 4.77 29.36 -12.09
C LEU A 427 5.63 30.55 -12.52
N VAL A 428 6.36 30.43 -13.62
CA VAL A 428 7.15 31.54 -14.20
C VAL A 428 6.26 32.74 -14.52
N ARG A 429 5.08 32.51 -15.12
CA ARG A 429 4.13 33.61 -15.42
C ARG A 429 3.63 34.30 -14.16
N LYS A 430 3.19 33.51 -13.18
CA LYS A 430 2.61 34.06 -11.94
C LYS A 430 3.63 34.85 -11.14
N ASN A 431 4.86 34.34 -11.07
CA ASN A 431 5.94 34.94 -10.29
C ASN A 431 6.84 35.82 -11.16
N PHE A 432 6.42 36.17 -12.38
CA PHE A 432 7.26 36.90 -13.33
C PHE A 432 7.76 38.23 -12.75
N ALA A 433 6.88 38.94 -12.03
CA ALA A 433 7.22 40.18 -11.34
C ALA A 433 8.18 39.97 -10.15
N GLU A 434 8.07 38.84 -9.45
CA GLU A 434 8.88 38.48 -8.28
C GLU A 434 10.23 37.85 -8.65
N LEU A 435 10.37 37.35 -9.87
CA LEU A 435 11.61 36.77 -10.39
C LEU A 435 12.76 37.80 -10.50
N ASN A 436 12.52 39.08 -10.14
CA ASN A 436 13.49 40.18 -10.13
C ASN A 436 14.40 40.15 -11.36
N LEU A 437 13.83 39.91 -12.55
CA LEU A 437 14.57 39.95 -13.81
C LEU A 437 15.19 41.34 -14.06
N VAL A 438 14.72 42.37 -13.34
CA VAL A 438 15.28 43.72 -13.26
C VAL A 438 16.71 43.72 -12.68
N GLU A 439 17.09 42.72 -11.88
CA GLU A 439 18.45 42.56 -11.34
C GLU A 439 19.41 41.88 -12.33
N ILE A 440 18.95 41.42 -13.51
CA ILE A 440 19.87 41.02 -14.57
C ILE A 440 20.64 42.27 -14.99
N PRO A 441 21.93 42.42 -14.63
CA PRO A 441 22.64 43.67 -14.82
C PRO A 441 22.75 43.92 -16.32
N ARG A 442 22.16 45.01 -16.82
CA ARG A 442 22.42 45.51 -18.19
C ARG A 442 23.84 46.09 -18.34
N SER A 443 24.78 45.65 -17.50
CA SER A 443 26.20 46.01 -17.58
C SER A 443 26.88 45.26 -18.72
N GLU A 444 28.01 45.77 -19.21
CA GLU A 444 28.81 45.11 -20.23
C GLU A 444 29.06 43.63 -19.88
N GLY A 445 28.81 42.72 -20.83
CA GLY A 445 29.06 41.28 -20.67
C GLY A 445 27.84 40.39 -20.40
N TRP A 446 26.62 40.93 -20.20
CA TRP A 446 25.40 40.09 -20.06
C TRP A 446 25.16 39.16 -21.27
N GLN A 447 25.64 39.58 -22.45
CA GLN A 447 25.61 38.79 -23.69
C GLN A 447 26.48 37.52 -23.66
N LEU A 448 27.34 37.39 -22.65
CA LEU A 448 28.27 36.27 -22.49
C LEU A 448 27.70 35.15 -21.61
N CYS A 449 26.50 35.31 -21.06
CA CYS A 449 25.92 34.34 -20.12
C CYS A 449 24.51 33.94 -20.53
N ASN A 450 24.17 32.66 -20.36
CA ASN A 450 22.78 32.20 -20.37
C ASN A 450 22.24 32.21 -18.94
N TYR A 451 20.95 32.52 -18.78
CA TYR A 451 20.29 32.53 -17.48
C TYR A 451 19.46 31.27 -17.34
N CYS A 452 19.66 30.52 -16.25
CA CYS A 452 18.94 29.28 -15.98
C CYS A 452 18.13 29.39 -14.70
N LEU A 453 16.81 29.48 -14.83
CA LEU A 453 15.90 29.38 -13.70
C LEU A 453 15.60 27.91 -13.43
N SER A 454 16.11 27.39 -12.33
CA SER A 454 15.76 26.07 -11.84
C SER A 454 14.57 26.17 -10.89
N ILE A 455 13.46 25.54 -11.27
CA ILE A 455 12.25 25.41 -10.44
C ILE A 455 12.28 24.04 -9.79
N ASP A 456 12.50 23.98 -8.48
CA ASP A 456 12.52 22.75 -7.74
C ASP A 456 11.11 22.28 -7.39
N LEU A 457 10.53 21.44 -8.27
CA LEU A 457 9.22 20.84 -8.07
C LEU A 457 9.24 19.70 -7.02
N ARG A 458 10.40 19.37 -6.44
CA ARG A 458 10.52 18.43 -5.31
C ARG A 458 10.09 19.07 -4.00
N GLN A 459 10.09 20.40 -3.93
CA GLN A 459 9.74 21.16 -2.75
C GLN A 459 8.33 21.74 -2.90
N MET A 460 7.59 21.80 -1.80
CA MET A 460 6.29 22.44 -1.73
C MET A 460 6.33 23.47 -0.59
N PRO A 461 6.18 24.79 -0.88
CA PRO A 461 6.02 25.37 -2.21
C PRO A 461 7.28 25.19 -3.10
N PRO A 462 7.15 25.21 -4.44
CA PRO A 462 8.29 25.08 -5.35
C PRO A 462 9.33 26.17 -5.11
N GLN A 463 10.60 25.80 -4.98
CA GLN A 463 11.70 26.77 -4.82
C GLN A 463 12.26 27.21 -6.17
N LEU A 464 12.50 28.51 -6.30
CA LEU A 464 13.08 29.13 -7.48
C LEU A 464 14.55 29.41 -7.22
N SER A 465 15.44 28.98 -8.12
CA SER A 465 16.85 29.34 -8.06
C SER A 465 17.35 29.78 -9.43
N LEU A 466 17.81 31.02 -9.52
CA LEU A 466 18.39 31.57 -10.74
C LEU A 466 19.91 31.31 -10.74
N ARG A 467 20.42 30.71 -11.82
CA ARG A 467 21.85 30.50 -12.04
C ARG A 467 22.29 31.20 -13.31
N VAL A 468 23.42 31.88 -13.26
CA VAL A 468 24.07 32.46 -14.42
C VAL A 468 25.09 31.44 -14.94
N MET A 469 24.94 31.04 -16.21
CA MET A 469 25.84 30.09 -16.85
C MET A 469 26.68 30.82 -17.91
N PRO A 470 28.01 30.92 -17.75
CA PRO A 470 28.85 31.52 -18.79
C PRO A 470 28.76 30.70 -20.07
N ARG A 471 28.66 31.38 -21.21
CA ARG A 471 28.70 30.76 -22.54
C ARG A 471 30.10 30.17 -22.73
N ARG A 472 30.18 28.84 -22.84
CA ARG A 472 31.45 28.21 -23.23
C ARG A 472 31.73 28.56 -24.70
N PRO A 473 32.91 29.11 -25.04
CA PRO A 473 33.30 29.27 -26.42
C PRO A 473 33.33 27.89 -27.09
N ARG A 474 32.67 27.73 -28.24
CA ARG A 474 32.71 26.49 -29.04
C ARG A 474 34.18 26.25 -29.43
N GLY A 475 34.82 25.22 -28.86
CA GLY A 475 36.20 24.85 -29.19
C GLY A 475 36.96 24.05 -28.13
N THR A 476 36.55 24.05 -26.86
CA THR A 476 37.23 23.29 -25.80
C THR A 476 36.38 22.11 -25.34
N HIS A 477 36.65 20.93 -25.91
CA HIS A 477 36.17 19.65 -25.38
C HIS A 477 36.88 19.37 -24.05
N SER A 478 36.28 19.74 -22.92
CA SER A 478 36.52 19.06 -21.65
C SER A 478 35.20 18.58 -21.04
N GLU A 479 35.14 17.26 -20.91
CA GLU A 479 34.10 16.52 -20.20
C GLU A 479 34.11 16.92 -18.73
N GLU A 480 33.14 17.71 -18.28
CA GLU A 480 32.82 17.80 -16.86
C GLU A 480 31.38 18.30 -16.68
N PHE A 481 30.44 17.40 -16.97
CA PHE A 481 29.09 17.42 -16.41
C PHE A 481 28.62 15.96 -16.29
N GLN A 482 28.95 15.30 -15.17
CA GLN A 482 28.53 13.92 -14.86
C GLN A 482 27.06 13.85 -14.38
N GLY A 483 26.16 14.45 -15.15
CA GLY A 483 24.76 14.06 -15.21
C GLY A 483 24.48 13.71 -16.66
N LYS A 484 24.21 12.43 -16.96
CA LYS A 484 23.78 12.00 -18.30
C LYS A 484 22.48 12.74 -18.67
N PHE A 485 22.61 13.93 -19.26
CA PHE A 485 21.59 14.52 -20.07
C PHE A 485 21.61 13.75 -21.39
N GLU A 486 20.59 12.94 -21.64
CA GLU A 486 20.26 12.57 -23.01
C GLU A 486 19.75 13.84 -23.70
N SER A 487 20.72 14.64 -24.15
CA SER A 487 20.50 15.75 -25.06
C SER A 487 19.90 15.16 -26.33
N ALA A 488 18.62 15.45 -26.58
CA ALA A 488 18.09 15.37 -27.93
C ALA A 488 19.04 16.18 -28.83
N ARG A 489 19.73 15.51 -29.76
CA ARG A 489 20.68 16.13 -30.69
C ARG A 489 20.00 17.31 -31.38
N MET A 490 20.34 18.52 -30.95
CA MET A 490 20.08 19.73 -31.73
C MET A 490 21.16 19.79 -32.82
N SER A 491 20.81 19.36 -34.03
CA SER A 491 21.57 19.66 -35.24
C SER A 491 20.83 20.76 -36.01
N SER A 492 20.94 22.00 -35.55
CA SER A 492 20.89 23.14 -36.47
C SER A 492 22.32 23.63 -36.63
N ASP A 493 22.89 23.37 -37.80
CA ASP A 493 24.16 23.97 -38.24
C ASP A 493 23.88 25.36 -38.85
N ASP A 494 23.03 26.17 -38.21
CA ASP A 494 22.74 27.52 -38.67
C ASP A 494 23.74 28.51 -38.01
N PRO A 495 24.71 29.06 -38.75
CA PRO A 495 25.72 29.97 -38.22
C PRO A 495 25.15 31.33 -37.79
N HIS A 496 23.87 31.61 -38.04
CA HIS A 496 23.21 32.85 -37.63
C HIS A 496 22.41 32.77 -36.32
N ASP A 497 22.20 31.58 -35.74
CA ASP A 497 21.40 31.37 -34.52
C ASP A 497 22.20 31.59 -33.20
N HIS A 498 23.23 32.44 -33.20
CA HIS A 498 24.30 32.38 -32.19
C HIS A 498 24.57 33.65 -31.36
N SER A 499 23.82 34.74 -31.54
CA SER A 499 24.03 35.94 -30.72
C SER A 499 23.09 36.06 -29.50
N GLU A 500 21.91 35.46 -29.53
CA GLU A 500 20.85 35.87 -28.61
C GLU A 500 20.91 35.16 -27.25
N VAL A 501 21.04 35.93 -26.16
CA VAL A 501 21.08 35.42 -24.78
C VAL A 501 19.82 34.61 -24.51
N ARG A 502 19.96 33.39 -23.98
CA ARG A 502 18.80 32.54 -23.68
C ARG A 502 18.48 32.52 -22.19
N TYR A 503 17.19 32.56 -21.89
CA TYR A 503 16.59 32.27 -20.59
C TYR A 503 16.01 30.86 -20.61
N ILE A 504 16.66 29.97 -19.88
CA ILE A 504 16.31 28.56 -19.80
C ILE A 504 15.59 28.32 -18.48
N VAL A 505 14.38 27.78 -18.53
CA VAL A 505 13.68 27.32 -17.31
C VAL A 505 13.80 25.81 -17.25
N THR A 506 14.40 25.31 -16.19
CA THR A 506 14.50 23.88 -15.90
C THR A 506 13.64 23.55 -14.70
N ALA A 507 12.62 22.73 -14.88
CA ALA A 507 11.89 22.14 -13.77
C ALA A 507 12.66 20.91 -13.26
N LEU A 508 13.18 20.98 -12.04
CA LEU A 508 13.75 19.82 -11.37
C LEU A 508 12.58 19.00 -10.85
N VAL A 509 12.30 17.89 -11.54
CA VAL A 509 11.23 16.98 -11.14
C VAL A 509 11.85 15.89 -10.26
N PRO A 510 11.18 15.48 -9.16
CA PRO A 510 11.67 14.38 -8.34
C PRO A 510 12.02 13.17 -9.19
N ALA A 511 13.21 12.64 -8.97
CA ALA A 511 13.59 11.36 -9.52
C ALA A 511 12.63 10.30 -8.97
N LEU A 512 11.94 9.58 -9.87
CA LEU A 512 10.95 8.60 -9.45
C LEU A 512 11.55 7.29 -8.94
N SER A 513 12.87 7.11 -9.05
CA SER A 513 13.59 6.07 -8.33
C SER A 513 14.46 6.74 -7.27
N ARG A 514 14.50 6.18 -6.05
CA ARG A 514 15.29 6.72 -4.92
C ARG A 514 16.79 6.85 -5.22
N ASN A 515 17.28 6.18 -6.27
CA ASN A 515 18.68 6.20 -6.69
C ASN A 515 18.90 6.97 -8.00
N ALA A 516 17.84 7.45 -8.66
CA ALA A 516 17.98 8.27 -9.85
C ALA A 516 18.29 9.71 -9.42
N LYS A 517 19.22 10.36 -10.13
CA LYS A 517 19.41 11.80 -9.99
C LYS A 517 18.11 12.49 -10.44
N PRO A 518 17.69 13.60 -9.79
CA PRO A 518 16.60 14.43 -10.30
C PRO A 518 16.82 14.68 -11.78
N TYR A 519 15.78 14.52 -12.58
CA TYR A 519 15.89 14.82 -14.00
C TYR A 519 15.35 16.24 -14.22
N GLY A 520 16.16 17.06 -14.88
CA GLY A 520 15.76 18.41 -15.26
C GLY A 520 14.91 18.32 -16.52
N VAL A 521 13.66 18.76 -16.43
CA VAL A 521 12.82 18.96 -17.61
C VAL A 521 12.98 20.41 -18.04
N LYS A 522 13.48 20.62 -19.27
CA LYS A 522 13.51 21.95 -19.87
C LYS A 522 12.07 22.40 -20.14
N ALA A 523 11.56 23.28 -19.29
CA ALA A 523 10.20 23.79 -19.37
C ALA A 523 10.09 24.97 -20.34
N LEU A 524 11.16 25.74 -20.49
CA LEU A 524 11.21 26.92 -21.34
C LEU A 524 12.63 27.10 -21.88
N ASP A 525 12.74 27.53 -23.13
CA ASP A 525 14.00 27.95 -23.71
C ASP A 525 13.78 29.12 -24.66
N ALA A 526 13.92 30.33 -24.14
CA ALA A 526 13.52 31.54 -24.83
C ALA A 526 14.71 32.48 -25.01
N PRO A 527 14.69 33.31 -26.05
CA PRO A 527 15.41 34.57 -26.03
C PRO A 527 15.10 35.38 -24.76
N LEU A 528 16.13 35.84 -24.07
CA LEU A 528 16.00 36.73 -22.91
C LEU A 528 15.39 38.07 -23.32
N SER A 529 15.63 38.52 -24.56
CA SER A 529 15.04 39.71 -25.18
C SER A 529 13.51 39.71 -25.05
N LEU A 530 12.84 38.60 -25.38
CA LEU A 530 11.39 38.46 -25.26
C LEU A 530 10.91 38.72 -23.82
N MET A 531 11.60 38.18 -22.82
CA MET A 531 11.24 38.42 -21.42
C MET A 531 11.52 39.87 -20.98
N LEU A 532 12.60 40.48 -21.45
CA LEU A 532 12.94 41.87 -21.17
C LEU A 532 11.94 42.85 -21.81
N ASP A 533 11.38 42.47 -22.97
CA ASP A 533 10.33 43.20 -23.67
C ASP A 533 8.92 42.90 -23.13
N VAL A 534 8.83 42.25 -21.95
CA VAL A 534 7.59 41.96 -21.23
C VAL A 534 6.68 40.96 -21.98
N TYR A 535 7.23 40.15 -22.88
CA TYR A 535 6.47 39.02 -23.43
C TYR A 535 6.29 37.95 -22.35
N MET A 536 5.03 37.55 -22.13
CA MET A 536 4.71 36.48 -21.22
C MET A 536 4.59 35.16 -21.98
N PRO A 537 5.22 34.07 -21.51
CA PRO A 537 5.03 32.77 -22.14
C PRO A 537 3.55 32.37 -22.06
N VAL A 538 3.01 31.72 -23.08
CA VAL A 538 1.67 31.11 -23.17
C VAL A 538 1.77 29.62 -23.55
N GLY A 539 0.65 28.93 -23.75
CA GLY A 539 0.65 27.46 -23.88
C GLY A 539 1.57 26.95 -25.00
N ASP A 540 1.61 27.70 -26.09
CA ASP A 540 2.21 27.38 -27.39
C ASP A 540 3.11 28.52 -27.95
N GLY A 541 3.42 29.54 -27.15
CA GLY A 541 4.15 30.72 -27.61
C GLY A 541 4.31 31.80 -26.55
N TRP A 542 4.26 33.06 -26.95
CA TRP A 542 4.50 34.26 -26.15
C TRP A 542 3.48 35.32 -26.50
N ILE A 543 2.97 36.06 -25.52
CA ILE A 543 2.09 37.20 -25.74
C ILE A 543 2.79 38.46 -25.23
N GLY A 544 2.98 39.43 -26.11
CA GLY A 544 3.53 40.74 -25.81
C GLY A 544 2.54 41.64 -25.06
N PRO A 545 2.99 42.78 -24.52
CA PRO A 545 2.13 43.73 -23.83
C PRO A 545 1.01 44.31 -24.73
N GLY A 546 1.18 44.28 -26.05
CA GLY A 546 0.18 44.68 -27.04
C GLY A 546 -0.79 43.57 -27.46
N GLY A 547 -0.68 42.36 -26.90
CA GLY A 547 -1.46 41.19 -27.29
C GLY A 547 -0.91 40.44 -28.51
N ASP A 548 0.23 40.88 -29.04
CA ASP A 548 0.95 40.28 -30.15
C ASP A 548 1.54 38.93 -29.76
N TRP A 549 1.21 37.90 -30.55
CA TRP A 549 1.60 36.53 -30.28
C TRP A 549 2.84 36.11 -31.09
N LYS A 550 3.78 35.41 -30.45
CA LYS A 550 4.94 34.78 -31.11
C LYS A 550 4.99 33.30 -30.76
N SER A 551 5.21 32.43 -31.75
CA SER A 551 5.31 30.97 -31.56
C SER A 551 6.56 30.58 -30.75
N ASP A 552 6.47 29.50 -29.97
CA ASP A 552 7.63 28.87 -29.29
C ASP A 552 8.59 28.20 -30.29
N CYS A 553 8.06 27.78 -31.43
CA CYS A 553 8.83 27.31 -32.56
C CYS A 553 8.95 28.48 -33.52
N GLU A 554 10.14 29.06 -33.69
CA GLU A 554 10.40 29.82 -34.90
C GLU A 554 10.03 28.89 -36.06
N GLU A 555 8.99 29.25 -36.82
CA GLU A 555 8.76 28.63 -38.11
C GLU A 555 10.04 28.88 -38.92
N GLU A 556 10.85 27.84 -39.11
CA GLU A 556 11.69 27.74 -40.29
C GLU A 556 10.75 27.95 -41.47
N SER A 557 10.69 29.18 -41.96
CA SER A 557 9.94 29.53 -43.14
C SER A 557 10.53 28.72 -44.28
N VAL A 558 9.88 27.61 -44.64
CA VAL A 558 10.14 26.91 -45.90
C VAL A 558 9.88 27.91 -47.01
N LYS A 559 10.95 28.44 -47.59
CA LYS A 559 10.97 29.04 -48.92
C LYS A 559 11.56 28.06 -49.89
#